data_AF-A0A2H3DF87-F1
#
_entry.id   AF-A0A2H3DF87-F1
#
_cell.length_a   1.000
_cell.length_b   1.000
_cell.length_c   1.000
_cell.angle_alpha   90.00
_cell.angle_beta   90.00
_cell.angle_gamma   90.00
#
_symmetry.space_group_name_H-M   'P 1'
#
loop_
_entity.id
_entity.type
_entity.pdbx_description
1 polymer ?
#
loop_
_entity_poly.entity_id
_entity_poly.type
_entity_poly.pdbx_seq_one_letter_code
_entity_poly.pdbx_strand_id
1 'polypeptide(L)'
;MPVPWEAVLPFAIATVMISAAGTLFSASQRFQNLGKPPRYGIDSWDEMMMRRDKLLTGHVRGQSDNPISPSIDDLRRNLRA
;
A
#
# COMPACT_ATOMS: atom_id res chain seq x y z
N MET A 1 -4.27 39.01 27.54
CA MET A 1 -3.62 37.90 28.27
C MET A 1 -3.01 36.96 27.24
N PRO A 2 -1.70 36.67 27.30
CA PRO A 2 -1.06 35.73 26.38
C PRO A 2 -1.70 34.33 26.52
N VAL A 3 -1.65 33.54 25.45
CA VAL A 3 -2.22 32.18 25.42
C VAL A 3 -1.46 31.30 26.42
N PRO A 4 -2.15 30.52 27.28
CA PRO A 4 -1.49 29.58 28.20
C PRO A 4 -0.90 28.41 27.40
N TRP A 5 0.41 28.45 27.14
CA TRP A 5 1.11 27.48 26.31
C TRP A 5 1.15 26.07 26.94
N GLU A 6 1.13 25.99 28.26
CA GLU A 6 1.06 24.74 29.02
C GLU A 6 -0.22 23.98 28.72
N ALA A 7 -1.34 24.69 28.47
CA ALA A 7 -2.61 24.08 28.10
C ALA A 7 -2.59 23.53 26.66
N VAL A 8 -1.67 24.01 25.81
CA VAL A 8 -1.52 23.56 24.42
C VAL A 8 -0.60 22.33 24.32
N LEU A 9 0.32 22.13 25.26
CA LEU A 9 1.28 21.02 25.24
C LEU A 9 0.63 19.64 25.06
N PRO A 10 -0.45 19.25 25.79
CA PRO A 10 -1.04 17.92 25.63
C PRO A 10 -1.60 17.71 24.23
N PHE A 11 -2.22 18.75 23.65
CA PHE A 11 -2.75 18.71 22.30
C PHE A 11 -1.63 18.65 21.25
N ALA A 12 -0.54 19.39 21.45
CA ALA A 12 0.62 19.37 20.58
C ALA A 12 1.26 17.97 20.54
N ILE A 13 1.50 17.37 21.72
CA ILE A 13 2.05 16.02 21.83
C ILE A 13 1.12 15.01 21.16
N ALA A 14 -0.19 15.05 21.45
CA ALA A 14 -1.15 14.14 20.82
C ALA A 14 -1.15 14.28 19.29
N THR A 15 -1.16 15.51 18.78
CA THR A 15 -1.13 15.79 17.34
C THR A 15 0.15 15.27 16.68
N VAL A 16 1.31 15.48 17.32
CA VAL A 16 2.59 14.98 16.83
C VAL A 16 2.60 13.46 16.80
N MET A 17 2.14 12.79 17.85
CA MET A 17 2.12 11.33 17.91
C MET A 17 1.16 10.71 16.88
N ILE A 18 -0.04 11.28 16.71
CA ILE A 18 -1.01 10.81 15.71
C ILE A 18 -0.49 11.02 14.29
N SER A 19 0.08 12.18 14.00
CA SER A 19 0.64 12.50 12.67
C SER A 19 1.87 11.64 12.35
N ALA A 20 2.76 11.41 13.32
CA ALA A 20 3.90 10.51 13.18
C ALA A 20 3.43 9.09 12.87
N ALA A 21 2.48 8.56 13.65
CA ALA A 21 1.94 7.22 13.45
C ALA A 21 1.27 7.08 12.06
N GLY A 22 0.43 8.04 11.65
CA GLY A 22 -0.25 8.02 10.36
C GLY A 22 0.73 8.09 9.18
N THR A 23 1.75 8.94 9.28
CA THR A 23 2.79 9.09 8.25
C THR A 23 3.61 7.81 8.12
N LEU A 24 4.03 7.23 9.24
CA LEU A 24 4.83 6.00 9.24
C LEU A 24 4.04 4.81 8.71
N PHE A 25 2.76 4.72 9.05
CA PHE A 25 1.87 3.67 8.54
C PHE A 25 1.64 3.80 7.02
N SER A 26 1.39 5.01 6.53
CA SER A 26 1.26 5.29 5.09
C SER A 26 2.55 4.95 4.34
N ALA A 27 3.70 5.34 4.87
CA ALA A 27 5.00 5.02 4.29
C ALA A 27 5.23 3.50 4.24
N SER A 28 4.99 2.78 5.34
CA SER A 28 5.12 1.31 5.41
C SER A 28 4.26 0.61 4.35
N GLN A 29 2.99 1.01 4.20
CA GLN A 29 2.12 0.45 3.17
C GLN A 29 2.63 0.74 1.75
N ARG A 30 3.16 1.94 1.50
CA ARG A 30 3.75 2.26 0.18
C ARG A 30 4.98 1.41 -0.09
N PHE A 31 5.85 1.19 0.89
CA PHE A 31 7.02 0.32 0.72
C PHE A 31 6.65 -1.11 0.35
N GLN A 32 5.62 -1.68 0.98
CA GLN A 32 5.14 -3.02 0.63
C GLN A 32 4.47 -3.06 -0.76
N ASN A 33 3.89 -1.94 -1.19
CA ASN A 33 3.17 -1.80 -2.45
C ASN A 33 4.03 -1.32 -3.63
N LEU A 34 5.35 -1.54 -3.59
CA LEU A 34 6.30 -1.07 -4.63
C LEU A 34 6.23 0.45 -4.85
N GLY A 35 6.08 1.20 -3.76
CA GLY A 35 5.93 2.66 -3.77
C GLY A 35 4.54 3.17 -4.14
N LYS A 36 3.62 2.30 -4.59
CA LYS A 36 2.27 2.68 -4.99
C LYS A 36 1.37 2.88 -3.77
N PRO A 37 0.37 3.77 -3.83
CA PRO A 37 -0.60 3.91 -2.76
C PRO A 37 -1.44 2.62 -2.59
N PRO A 38 -1.94 2.35 -1.37
CA PRO A 38 -2.93 1.30 -1.13
C PRO A 38 -4.23 1.59 -1.89
N ARG A 39 -4.92 0.53 -2.33
CA ARG A 39 -6.24 0.65 -2.97
C ARG A 39 -7.33 0.55 -1.92
N TYR A 40 -8.40 1.30 -2.10
CA TYR A 40 -9.60 1.28 -1.26
C TYR A 40 -10.82 1.03 -2.15
N GLY A 41 -11.87 0.43 -1.58
CA GLY A 41 -13.10 0.15 -2.33
C GLY A 41 -12.94 -0.91 -3.43
N ILE A 42 -12.08 -1.91 -3.19
CA ILE A 42 -11.81 -3.01 -4.12
C ILE A 42 -13.09 -3.86 -4.25
N ASP A 43 -13.59 -4.01 -5.48
CA ASP A 43 -14.71 -4.90 -5.78
C ASP A 43 -14.25 -6.31 -6.20
N SER A 44 -15.20 -7.21 -6.48
CA SER A 44 -14.87 -8.58 -6.87
C SER A 44 -14.11 -8.67 -8.20
N TRP A 45 -14.34 -7.71 -9.10
CA TRP A 45 -13.62 -7.62 -10.37
C TRP A 45 -12.18 -7.18 -10.14
N ASP A 46 -11.95 -6.17 -9.32
CA ASP A 46 -10.63 -5.68 -8.93
C ASP A 46 -9.84 -6.77 -8.22
N GLU A 47 -10.47 -7.56 -7.35
CA GLU A 47 -9.82 -8.73 -6.74
C GLU A 47 -9.38 -9.75 -7.79
N MET A 48 -10.23 -10.07 -8.76
CA MET A 48 -9.90 -10.98 -9.85
C MET A 48 -8.74 -10.43 -10.69
N MET A 49 -8.75 -9.13 -11.02
CA MET A 49 -7.68 -8.48 -11.77
C MET A 49 -6.37 -8.42 -10.99
N MET A 50 -6.40 -8.16 -9.67
CA MET A 50 -5.20 -8.19 -8.83
C MET A 50 -4.59 -9.58 -8.75
N ARG A 51 -5.42 -10.64 -8.70
CA ARG A 51 -4.92 -12.02 -8.76
C ARG A 51 -4.28 -12.32 -10.11
N ARG A 52 -4.90 -11.89 -11.21
CA ARG A 52 -4.30 -11.97 -12.56
C ARG A 52 -2.95 -11.26 -12.61
N ASP A 53 -2.85 -10.04 -12.10
CA ASP A 53 -1.61 -9.27 -12.11
C ASP A 53 -0.51 -9.92 -11.25
N LYS A 54 -0.88 -10.51 -10.10
CA LYS A 54 0.03 -11.31 -9.27
C LYS A 54 0.56 -12.51 -10.07
N LEU A 55 -0.27 -13.20 -10.84
CA LEU A 55 0.18 -14.31 -11.68
C LEU A 55 1.15 -13.85 -12.77
N LEU A 56 0.90 -12.71 -13.40
CA LEU A 56 1.74 -12.17 -14.47
C LEU A 56 3.08 -11.63 -13.97
N THR A 57 3.13 -11.07 -12.76
CA THR A 57 4.29 -10.31 -12.28
C THR A 57 4.96 -10.90 -11.03
N GLY A 58 4.35 -11.89 -10.39
CA GLY A 58 4.80 -12.49 -9.14
C GLY A 58 4.48 -11.65 -7.90
N HIS A 59 4.01 -10.40 -8.04
CA HIS A 59 3.72 -9.50 -6.92
C HIS A 59 2.32 -8.92 -6.99
N VAL A 60 1.65 -8.77 -5.84
CA VAL A 60 0.26 -8.26 -5.76
C VAL A 60 0.10 -6.85 -6.35
N ARG A 61 1.18 -6.07 -6.40
CA ARG A 61 1.19 -4.69 -6.94
C ARG A 61 2.06 -4.53 -8.19
N GLY A 62 2.62 -5.62 -8.70
CA GLY A 62 3.38 -5.59 -9.94
C GLY A 62 2.50 -5.18 -11.11
N GLN A 63 3.08 -4.40 -12.03
CA GLN A 63 2.45 -4.07 -13.30
C GLN A 63 3.48 -4.32 -14.40
N SER A 64 3.01 -4.84 -15.52
CA SER A 64 3.83 -5.13 -16.69
C SER A 64 3.09 -4.62 -17.92
N ASP A 65 3.82 -3.91 -18.78
CA ASP A 65 3.39 -3.42 -20.09
C ASP A 65 3.84 -4.35 -21.24
N ASN A 66 4.55 -5.44 -20.91
CA ASN A 66 5.00 -6.41 -21.90
C ASN A 66 3.82 -6.98 -22.71
N PRO A 67 3.88 -6.94 -24.06
CA PRO A 67 2.80 -7.43 -24.92
C PRO A 67 2.71 -8.96 -24.94
N ILE A 68 3.81 -9.65 -24.63
CA ILE A 68 3.88 -11.11 -24.57
C ILE A 68 3.82 -11.53 -23.10
N SER A 69 2.89 -12.43 -22.79
CA SER A 69 2.76 -12.98 -21.44
C SER A 69 3.97 -13.86 -21.07
N PRO A 70 4.32 -13.96 -19.78
CA PRO A 70 5.33 -14.91 -19.32
C PRO A 70 4.92 -16.35 -19.64
N SER A 71 5.89 -17.27 -19.55
CA SER A 71 5.66 -18.68 -19.86
C SER A 71 4.62 -19.30 -18.93
N ILE A 72 3.97 -20.38 -19.38
CA ILE A 72 2.97 -21.09 -18.56
C ILE A 72 3.57 -21.65 -17.26
N ASP A 73 4.86 -22.01 -17.29
CA ASP A 73 5.56 -22.54 -16.12
C ASP A 73 5.80 -21.43 -15.08
N ASP A 74 6.05 -20.20 -15.51
CA ASP A 74 6.16 -19.04 -14.61
C ASP A 74 4.79 -18.68 -14.00
N LEU A 75 3.71 -18.73 -14.78
CA LEU A 75 2.35 -18.52 -14.26
C LEU A 75 1.99 -19.56 -13.20
N ARG A 76 2.33 -20.84 -13.43
CA ARG A 76 2.13 -21.92 -12.46
C ARG A 76 2.97 -21.74 -11.20
N ARG A 77 4.20 -21.21 -11.33
CA ARG A 77 5.05 -20.89 -10.19
C ARG A 77 4.40 -19.82 -9.31
N ASN A 78 3.93 -18.73 -9.92
CA ASN A 78 3.30 -17.61 -9.22
C ASN A 78 1.93 -17.97 -8.61
N LEU A 79 1.24 -18.98 -9.13
CA LEU A 79 0.00 -19.51 -8.54
C LEU A 79 0.25 -20.25 -7.23
N ARG A 80 1.42 -20.89 -7.08
CA ARG A 80 1.80 -21.70 -5.91
C ARG A 80 2.48 -20.88 -4.80
N ALA A 81 2.91 -19.66 -5.12
CA ALA A 81 3.54 -18.72 -4.19
C ALA A 81 2.52 -17.76 -3.58
#